data_AF-A0A532TF94-F1
#
_entry.id   AF-A0A532TF94-F1
#
_cell.length_a   1.000
_cell.length_b   1.000
_cell.length_c   1.000
_cell.angle_alpha   90.00
_cell.angle_beta   90.00
_cell.angle_gamma   90.00
#
_symmetry.space_group_name_H-M   'P 1'
#
loop_
_entity.id
_entity.type
_entity.pdbx_description
1 polymer ?
#
loop_
_entity_poly.entity_id
_entity_poly.type
_entity_poly.pdbx_seq_one_letter_code
_entity_poly.pdbx_strand_id
1 'polypeptide(L)'
;MDVDEEQKKSDFKLKYEIIIDLDIAIKEVYREIVGDINNAYGKGLFDCVYILVRKLLENLIIDCLRKYYTMQNSIKFYNRNKERFHSFSQLRKNFNEMINDQEFKGSVGHIPQVVIDYLEVFRETGNASAHSFFSVNHHHLIEDNRDKLIILIKQLVKIYNNIDQNNRGDMVK
;
A
#
# COMPACT_ATOMS: atom_id res chain seq x y z
N MET A 1 33.27 11.19 -37.87
CA MET A 1 33.56 10.82 -36.46
C MET A 1 32.20 10.84 -35.82
N ASP A 2 31.47 9.77 -36.11
CA ASP A 2 30.03 9.74 -36.02
C ASP A 2 29.63 9.06 -34.73
N VAL A 3 28.57 9.62 -34.17
CA VAL A 3 28.07 9.43 -32.83
C VAL A 3 27.38 8.07 -32.76
N ASP A 4 28.11 7.04 -32.34
CA ASP A 4 27.51 5.78 -31.88
C ASP A 4 27.03 5.95 -30.43
N GLU A 5 26.05 6.84 -30.25
CA GLU A 5 25.07 6.75 -29.15
C GLU A 5 23.82 6.05 -29.68
N GLU A 6 23.98 4.84 -30.25
CA GLU A 6 22.86 3.92 -30.31
C GLU A 6 22.56 3.44 -28.89
N GLN A 7 21.65 4.19 -28.27
CA GLN A 7 20.87 3.79 -27.11
C GLN A 7 20.51 2.31 -27.23
N LYS A 8 21.13 1.47 -26.41
CA LYS A 8 20.61 0.16 -26.04
C LYS A 8 19.23 0.36 -25.44
N LYS A 9 18.20 0.41 -26.28
CA LYS A 9 16.82 0.13 -25.90
C LYS A 9 16.82 -1.31 -25.40
N SER A 10 16.96 -1.47 -24.10
CA SER A 10 16.56 -2.71 -23.45
C SER A 10 15.04 -2.80 -23.64
N ASP A 11 14.60 -3.62 -24.60
CA ASP A 11 13.20 -4.02 -24.74
C ASP A 11 12.84 -4.85 -23.49
N PHE A 12 12.56 -4.16 -22.39
CA PHE A 12 11.94 -4.77 -21.23
C PHE A 12 10.52 -5.14 -21.61
N LYS A 13 10.30 -6.42 -21.91
CA LYS A 13 8.96 -6.96 -22.16
C LYS A 13 8.19 -6.96 -20.84
N LEU A 14 7.16 -6.13 -20.76
CA LEU A 14 6.23 -6.12 -19.63
C LEU A 14 5.50 -7.47 -19.54
N LYS A 15 5.41 -8.03 -18.33
CA LYS A 15 4.66 -9.27 -18.07
C LYS A 15 3.15 -9.06 -18.09
N TYR A 16 2.70 -7.85 -17.77
CA TYR A 16 1.30 -7.47 -17.73
C TYR A 16 1.05 -6.22 -18.56
N GLU A 17 -0.20 -5.96 -18.92
CA GLU A 17 -0.61 -4.68 -19.50
C GLU A 17 -0.88 -3.64 -18.40
N ILE A 18 -1.45 -4.08 -17.28
CA ILE A 18 -1.79 -3.26 -16.10
C ILE A 18 -1.42 -3.97 -14.80
N ILE A 19 -0.91 -3.22 -13.82
CA ILE A 19 -0.50 -3.77 -12.51
C ILE A 19 -1.68 -3.84 -11.56
N ILE A 20 -2.51 -2.79 -11.49
CA ILE A 20 -3.66 -2.74 -10.60
C ILE A 20 -4.92 -2.60 -11.44
N ASP A 21 -5.66 -3.69 -11.56
CA ASP A 21 -6.98 -3.73 -12.18
C ASP A 21 -8.06 -3.78 -11.09
N LEU A 22 -8.09 -2.73 -10.26
CA LEU A 22 -9.03 -2.62 -9.16
C LEU A 22 -9.60 -1.22 -9.09
N ASP A 23 -10.92 -1.17 -8.99
CA ASP A 23 -11.60 0.03 -8.59
C ASP A 23 -11.57 0.19 -7.06
N ILE A 24 -10.78 1.16 -6.57
CA ILE A 24 -10.72 1.52 -5.15
C ILE A 24 -11.75 2.61 -4.85
N ALA A 25 -13.01 2.20 -4.70
CA ALA A 25 -14.14 3.09 -4.43
C ALA A 25 -14.22 3.61 -2.97
N ILE A 26 -13.07 3.94 -2.37
CA ILE A 26 -13.00 4.60 -1.04
C ILE A 26 -13.03 6.12 -1.19
N LYS A 27 -12.13 6.66 -2.03
CA LYS A 27 -11.95 8.09 -2.33
C LYS A 27 -11.40 8.23 -3.74
N GLU A 28 -11.76 9.30 -4.44
CA GLU A 28 -11.31 9.54 -5.82
C GLU A 28 -9.78 9.54 -5.97
N VAL A 29 -9.07 10.10 -5.00
CA VAL A 29 -7.60 10.12 -4.97
C VAL A 29 -6.95 8.74 -5.09
N TYR A 30 -7.62 7.66 -4.66
CA TYR A 30 -7.10 6.31 -4.84
C TYR A 30 -7.24 5.80 -6.28
N ARG A 31 -8.29 6.21 -7.00
CA ARG A 31 -8.42 5.92 -8.44
C ARG A 31 -7.34 6.66 -9.23
N GLU A 32 -7.07 7.91 -8.89
CA GLU A 32 -6.01 8.73 -9.49
C GLU A 32 -4.64 8.06 -9.31
N ILE A 33 -4.28 7.67 -8.08
CA ILE A 33 -3.02 6.98 -7.78
C ILE A 33 -2.91 5.65 -8.54
N VAL A 34 -4.00 4.88 -8.67
CA VAL A 34 -4.00 3.64 -9.46
C VAL A 34 -3.76 3.93 -10.95
N GLY A 35 -4.37 4.99 -11.48
CA GLY A 35 -4.11 5.49 -12.82
C GLY A 35 -2.64 5.83 -13.03
N ASP A 36 -2.04 6.59 -12.10
CA ASP A 36 -0.62 6.95 -12.14
C ASP A 36 0.31 5.72 -12.07
N ILE A 37 -0.03 4.72 -11.24
CA ILE A 37 0.72 3.46 -11.15
C ILE A 37 0.72 2.73 -12.49
N ASN A 38 -0.46 2.54 -13.10
CA ASN A 38 -0.58 1.84 -14.37
C ASN A 38 0.08 2.61 -15.53
N ASN A 39 -0.05 3.95 -15.54
CA ASN A 39 0.61 4.81 -16.51
C ASN A 39 2.14 4.77 -16.40
N ALA A 40 2.69 4.79 -15.18
CA ALA A 40 4.13 4.68 -14.94
C ALA A 40 4.66 3.31 -15.36
N TYR A 41 3.91 2.24 -15.08
CA TYR A 41 4.27 0.87 -15.46
C TYR A 41 4.31 0.68 -16.98
N GLY A 42 3.30 1.17 -17.71
CA GLY A 42 3.28 1.11 -19.18
C GLY A 42 4.44 1.87 -19.84
N LYS A 43 5.08 2.79 -19.11
CA LYS A 43 6.28 3.53 -19.54
C LYS A 43 7.60 2.91 -19.06
N GLY A 44 7.56 1.78 -18.35
CA GLY A 44 8.75 1.13 -17.80
C GLY A 44 9.39 1.88 -16.62
N LEU A 45 8.68 2.80 -15.97
CA LEU A 45 9.19 3.61 -14.86
C LEU A 45 9.06 2.86 -13.52
N PHE A 46 9.72 1.71 -13.40
CA PHE A 46 9.49 0.77 -12.29
C PHE A 46 9.82 1.32 -10.89
N ASP A 47 10.80 2.22 -10.77
CA ASP A 47 11.08 2.91 -9.51
C ASP A 47 9.90 3.81 -9.08
N CYS A 48 9.32 4.53 -10.05
CA CYS A 48 8.13 5.35 -9.82
C CYS A 48 6.93 4.48 -9.45
N VAL A 49 6.71 3.37 -10.16
CA VAL A 49 5.67 2.39 -9.84
C VAL A 49 5.82 1.90 -8.40
N TYR A 50 7.03 1.55 -7.99
CA TYR A 50 7.30 1.08 -6.64
C TYR A 50 7.00 2.14 -5.57
N ILE A 51 7.45 3.37 -5.77
CA ILE A 51 7.17 4.48 -4.85
C ILE A 51 5.67 4.72 -4.73
N LEU A 52 4.94 4.74 -5.86
CA LEU A 52 3.50 4.96 -5.87
C LEU A 52 2.73 3.81 -5.22
N VAL A 53 3.12 2.56 -5.45
CA VAL A 53 2.54 1.38 -4.77
C VAL A 53 2.73 1.48 -3.26
N ARG A 54 3.93 1.85 -2.79
CA ARG A 54 4.16 2.07 -1.36
C ARG A 54 3.27 3.18 -0.81
N LYS A 55 3.14 4.29 -1.54
CA LYS A 55 2.29 5.41 -1.14
C LYS A 55 0.82 5.01 -1.05
N LEU A 56 0.33 4.21 -1.99
CA LEU A 56 -1.00 3.64 -1.98
C LEU A 56 -1.24 2.79 -0.73
N LEU A 57 -0.33 1.84 -0.45
CA LEU A 57 -0.44 0.94 0.71
C LEU A 57 -0.35 1.71 2.04
N GLU A 58 0.59 2.65 2.17
CA GLU A 58 0.72 3.51 3.35
C GLU A 58 -0.57 4.28 3.64
N ASN A 59 -1.15 4.91 2.62
CA ASN A 59 -2.37 5.70 2.78
C ASN A 59 -3.60 4.82 3.11
N LEU A 60 -3.73 3.65 2.48
CA LEU A 60 -4.81 2.71 2.81
C LEU A 60 -4.73 2.24 4.27
N ILE A 61 -3.52 1.96 4.79
CA ILE A 61 -3.32 1.62 6.21
C ILE A 61 -3.67 2.80 7.11
N ILE A 62 -3.20 4.01 6.76
CA ILE A 62 -3.53 5.24 7.51
C ILE A 62 -5.04 5.41 7.59
N ASP A 63 -5.76 5.21 6.48
CA ASP A 63 -7.21 5.34 6.45
C ASP A 63 -7.90 4.27 7.30
N CYS A 64 -7.44 3.02 7.28
CA CYS A 64 -7.95 1.97 8.19
C CYS A 64 -7.73 2.34 9.66
N LEU A 65 -6.49 2.70 10.03
CA LEU A 65 -6.13 3.08 11.39
C LEU A 65 -6.91 4.32 11.86
N ARG A 66 -7.02 5.33 11.01
CA ARG A 66 -7.75 6.58 11.31
C ARG A 66 -9.23 6.32 11.50
N LYS A 67 -9.80 5.45 10.68
CA LYS A 67 -11.21 5.11 10.75
C LYS A 67 -11.55 4.36 12.03
N TYR A 68 -10.71 3.41 12.45
CA TYR A 68 -10.91 2.65 13.68
C TYR A 68 -10.64 3.48 14.95
N TYR A 69 -9.46 4.10 15.05
CA TYR A 69 -9.03 4.79 16.26
C TYR A 69 -9.57 6.22 16.40
N THR A 70 -10.15 6.78 15.34
CA THR A 70 -10.56 8.20 15.23
C THR A 70 -9.39 9.18 15.46
N MET A 71 -9.67 10.49 15.47
CA MET A 71 -8.64 11.51 15.76
C MET A 71 -8.21 11.53 17.23
N GLN A 72 -9.03 10.97 18.14
CA GLN A 72 -8.73 10.93 19.57
C GLN A 72 -7.48 10.10 19.87
N ASN A 73 -7.29 9.01 19.12
CA ASN A 73 -6.10 8.16 19.20
C ASN A 73 -5.18 8.31 17.98
N SER A 74 -5.01 9.55 17.50
CA SER A 74 -4.19 9.83 16.30
C SER A 74 -2.73 9.40 16.40
N ILE A 75 -2.21 9.16 17.60
CA ILE A 75 -0.87 8.61 17.83
C ILE A 75 -0.65 7.25 17.14
N LYS A 76 -1.71 6.51 16.81
CA LYS A 76 -1.64 5.24 16.09
C LYS A 76 -1.30 5.39 14.60
N PHE A 77 -1.44 6.57 14.01
CA PHE A 77 -1.09 6.81 12.60
C PHE A 77 -0.29 8.09 12.36
N TYR A 78 -0.26 9.03 13.31
CA TYR A 78 0.34 10.34 13.18
C TYR A 78 1.31 10.65 14.33
N ASN A 79 2.49 11.14 13.97
CA ASN A 79 3.48 11.64 14.91
C ASN A 79 3.30 13.15 15.06
N ARG A 80 2.66 13.59 16.15
CA ARG A 80 2.40 15.01 16.43
C ARG A 80 3.69 15.82 16.58
N ASN A 81 4.74 15.24 17.17
CA ASN A 81 6.01 15.94 17.39
C ASN A 81 6.77 16.23 16.08
N LYS A 82 6.54 15.43 15.04
CA LYS A 82 7.18 15.56 13.72
C LYS A 82 6.22 16.05 12.64
N GLU A 83 4.98 16.39 13.04
CA GLU A 83 3.89 16.83 12.16
C GLU A 83 3.75 16.00 10.88
N ARG A 84 3.83 14.68 11.02
CA ARG A 84 3.77 13.77 9.87
C ARG A 84 3.17 12.43 10.25
N PHE A 85 2.63 11.72 9.26
CA PHE A 85 2.25 10.32 9.43
C PHE A 85 3.46 9.45 9.80
N HIS A 86 3.20 8.37 10.53
CA HIS A 86 4.23 7.40 10.86
C HIS A 86 4.84 6.78 9.60
N SER A 87 6.07 6.28 9.70
CA SER A 87 6.71 5.56 8.59
C SER A 87 5.95 4.27 8.29
N PHE A 88 6.13 3.72 7.08
CA PHE A 88 5.49 2.46 6.70
C PHE A 88 5.71 1.33 7.69
N SER A 89 6.95 1.17 8.20
CA SER A 89 7.28 0.18 9.22
C SER A 89 6.46 0.34 10.49
N GLN A 90 6.29 1.57 10.96
CA GLN A 90 5.52 1.86 12.17
C GLN A 90 4.02 1.73 11.91
N LEU A 91 3.52 2.15 10.75
CA LEU A 91 2.13 1.96 10.33
C LEU A 91 1.78 0.48 10.26
N ARG A 92 2.63 -0.36 9.65
CA ARG A 92 2.45 -1.81 9.60
C ARG A 92 2.40 -2.43 11.00
N LYS A 93 3.31 -2.01 11.91
CA LYS A 93 3.29 -2.47 13.30
C LYS A 93 1.95 -2.11 13.97
N ASN A 94 1.53 -0.85 13.87
CA ASN A 94 0.29 -0.38 14.47
C ASN A 94 -0.94 -1.05 13.86
N PHE A 95 -0.91 -1.34 12.55
CA PHE A 95 -1.94 -2.07 11.86
C PHE A 95 -2.00 -3.55 12.29
N ASN A 96 -0.84 -4.19 12.49
CA ASN A 96 -0.76 -5.54 13.05
C ASN A 96 -1.31 -5.61 14.48
N GLU A 97 -1.03 -4.59 15.31
CA GLU A 97 -1.64 -4.45 16.64
C GLU A 97 -3.17 -4.34 16.52
N MET A 98 -3.66 -3.47 15.63
CA MET A 98 -5.10 -3.27 15.41
C MET A 98 -5.81 -4.54 14.97
N ILE A 99 -5.32 -5.27 13.96
CA ILE A 99 -6.00 -6.49 13.50
C ILE A 99 -5.96 -7.64 14.52
N ASN A 100 -5.07 -7.56 15.51
CA ASN A 100 -4.95 -8.55 16.57
C ASN A 100 -5.76 -8.20 17.83
N ASP A 101 -6.23 -6.97 17.94
CA ASP A 101 -7.09 -6.48 19.00
C ASP A 101 -8.45 -7.19 19.01
N GLN A 102 -8.97 -7.48 20.20
CA GLN A 102 -10.19 -8.28 20.36
C GLN A 102 -11.44 -7.49 19.99
N GLU A 103 -11.47 -6.20 20.31
CA GLU A 103 -12.58 -5.31 19.93
C GLU A 103 -12.64 -5.14 18.40
N PHE A 104 -11.48 -4.98 17.76
CA PHE A 104 -11.40 -4.97 16.30
C PHE A 104 -11.88 -6.29 15.68
N LYS A 105 -11.45 -7.44 16.21
CA LYS A 105 -11.91 -8.76 15.71
C LYS A 105 -13.41 -8.96 15.89
N GLY A 106 -13.96 -8.49 17.01
CA GLY A 106 -15.40 -8.53 17.27
C GLY A 106 -16.21 -7.67 16.29
N SER A 107 -15.66 -6.54 15.85
CA SER A 107 -16.34 -5.59 14.95
C SER A 107 -16.09 -5.84 13.46
N VAL A 108 -14.93 -6.32 13.04
CA VAL A 108 -14.57 -6.45 11.61
C VAL A 108 -14.41 -7.91 11.17
N GLY A 109 -14.30 -8.82 12.13
CA GLY A 109 -14.00 -10.23 11.92
C GLY A 109 -12.49 -10.53 11.88
N HIS A 110 -12.17 -11.82 11.70
CA HIS A 110 -10.78 -12.25 11.60
C HIS A 110 -10.13 -11.77 10.30
N ILE A 111 -9.00 -11.08 10.43
CA ILE A 111 -8.16 -10.69 9.29
C ILE A 111 -7.01 -11.70 9.15
N PRO A 112 -6.85 -12.32 7.98
CA PRO A 112 -5.76 -13.27 7.75
C PRO A 112 -4.38 -12.62 7.90
N GLN A 113 -3.46 -13.32 8.57
CA GLN A 113 -2.08 -12.86 8.80
C GLN A 113 -1.33 -12.56 7.49
N VAL A 114 -1.71 -13.21 6.39
CA VAL A 114 -1.15 -12.98 5.04
C VAL A 114 -1.20 -11.51 4.60
N VAL A 115 -2.13 -10.71 5.13
CA VAL A 115 -2.18 -9.25 4.88
C VAL A 115 -0.90 -8.57 5.39
N ILE A 116 -0.45 -8.94 6.59
CA ILE A 116 0.77 -8.40 7.20
C ILE A 116 2.02 -8.94 6.50
N ASP A 117 1.99 -10.21 6.09
CA ASP A 117 3.10 -10.84 5.37
C ASP A 117 3.29 -10.19 4.00
N TYR A 118 2.21 -9.87 3.29
CA TYR A 118 2.29 -9.17 2.00
C TYR A 118 2.74 -7.72 2.16
N LEU A 119 2.39 -7.05 3.26
CA LEU A 119 2.94 -5.72 3.57
C LEU A 119 4.46 -5.76 3.78
N GLU A 120 4.99 -6.87 4.28
CA GLU A 120 6.43 -7.02 4.52
C GLU A 120 7.24 -7.05 3.23
N VAL A 121 6.71 -7.70 2.18
CA VAL A 121 7.32 -7.73 0.85
C VAL A 121 7.60 -6.31 0.33
N PHE A 122 6.66 -5.38 0.51
CA PHE A 122 6.82 -3.99 0.07
C PHE A 122 7.56 -3.09 1.08
N ARG A 123 7.89 -3.62 2.27
CA ARG A 123 8.71 -2.94 3.28
C ARG A 123 10.19 -3.24 3.09
N GLU A 124 10.55 -4.51 3.02
CA GLU A 124 11.95 -4.98 3.02
C GLU A 124 12.74 -4.40 1.86
N THR A 125 12.11 -4.38 0.69
CA THR A 125 12.73 -3.83 -0.51
C THR A 125 12.95 -2.32 -0.42
N GLY A 126 12.14 -1.61 0.35
CA GLY A 126 12.22 -0.15 0.50
C GLY A 126 13.39 0.29 1.36
N ASN A 127 13.68 -0.49 2.40
CA ASN A 127 14.88 -0.30 3.20
C ASN A 127 16.14 -0.68 2.41
N ALA A 128 16.09 -1.74 1.60
CA ALA A 128 17.20 -2.13 0.72
C ALA A 128 17.49 -1.09 -0.37
N SER A 129 16.48 -0.60 -1.09
CA SER A 129 16.63 0.43 -2.14
C SER A 129 17.14 1.78 -1.59
N ALA A 130 16.76 2.14 -0.36
CA ALA A 130 17.25 3.36 0.28
C ALA A 130 18.74 3.29 0.68
N HIS A 131 19.27 2.07 0.84
CA HIS A 131 20.66 1.83 1.21
C HIS A 131 21.55 1.40 0.03
N SER A 132 20.97 0.99 -1.10
CA SER A 132 21.70 0.76 -2.35
C SER A 132 20.78 1.05 -3.54
N PHE A 133 21.00 2.20 -4.17
CA PHE A 133 20.22 2.69 -5.31
C PHE A 133 20.22 1.73 -6.52
N PHE A 134 21.18 0.80 -6.59
CA PHE A 134 21.39 -0.11 -7.72
C PHE A 134 21.08 -1.59 -7.43
N SER A 135 20.66 -1.97 -6.21
CA SER A 135 20.54 -3.39 -5.84
C SER A 135 19.13 -3.97 -6.01
N VAL A 136 18.11 -3.13 -6.21
CA VAL A 136 16.73 -3.59 -6.25
C VAL A 136 16.18 -3.51 -7.66
N ASN A 137 15.85 -4.68 -8.21
CA ASN A 137 15.12 -4.79 -9.45
C ASN A 137 13.61 -4.59 -9.19
N HIS A 138 13.16 -3.33 -9.16
CA HIS A 138 11.76 -2.99 -8.92
C HIS A 138 10.81 -3.55 -9.98
N HIS A 139 11.30 -3.80 -11.20
CA HIS A 139 10.53 -4.46 -12.25
C HIS A 139 10.08 -5.85 -11.80
N HIS A 140 11.02 -6.74 -11.46
CA HIS A 140 10.69 -8.08 -10.96
C HIS A 140 9.90 -8.03 -9.66
N LEU A 141 10.24 -7.13 -8.74
CA LEU A 141 9.50 -6.99 -7.49
C LEU A 141 8.02 -6.74 -7.73
N ILE A 142 7.68 -5.78 -8.59
CA ILE A 142 6.28 -5.43 -8.87
C ILE A 142 5.59 -6.58 -9.61
N GLU A 143 6.22 -7.15 -10.63
CA GLU A 143 5.58 -8.16 -11.47
C GLU A 143 5.41 -9.53 -10.78
N ASP A 144 6.37 -9.94 -9.97
CA ASP A 144 6.32 -11.23 -9.25
C ASP A 144 5.45 -11.16 -7.99
N ASN A 145 5.13 -9.94 -7.54
CA ASN A 145 4.25 -9.71 -6.39
C ASN A 145 2.91 -9.04 -6.76
N ARG A 146 2.57 -8.94 -8.05
CA ARG A 146 1.31 -8.34 -8.52
C ARG A 146 0.08 -8.95 -7.84
N ASP A 147 0.00 -10.28 -7.78
CA ASP A 147 -1.16 -10.95 -7.18
C ASP A 147 -1.24 -10.68 -5.67
N LYS A 148 -0.09 -10.66 -4.99
CA LYS A 148 -0.02 -10.29 -3.56
C LYS A 148 -0.50 -8.85 -3.35
N LEU A 149 -0.08 -7.92 -4.22
CA LEU A 149 -0.51 -6.52 -4.19
C LEU A 149 -2.03 -6.40 -4.38
N ILE A 150 -2.60 -7.09 -5.36
CA ILE A 150 -4.05 -7.08 -5.62
C ILE A 150 -4.82 -7.64 -4.41
N ILE A 151 -4.39 -8.77 -3.87
CA ILE A 151 -5.00 -9.36 -2.67
C ILE A 151 -4.91 -8.39 -1.49
N LEU A 152 -3.74 -7.79 -1.28
CA LEU A 152 -3.51 -6.85 -0.20
C LEU A 152 -4.42 -5.61 -0.30
N ILE A 153 -4.50 -4.98 -1.48
CA ILE A 153 -5.40 -3.84 -1.71
C ILE A 153 -6.85 -4.23 -1.44
N LYS A 154 -7.31 -5.37 -1.99
CA LYS A 154 -8.69 -5.85 -1.74
C LYS A 154 -8.97 -6.04 -0.25
N GLN A 155 -8.04 -6.62 0.51
CA GLN A 155 -8.22 -6.83 1.95
C GLN A 155 -8.23 -5.50 2.71
N LEU A 156 -7.33 -4.57 2.40
CA LEU A 156 -7.33 -3.24 3.03
C LEU A 156 -8.63 -2.47 2.75
N VAL A 157 -9.14 -2.53 1.52
CA VAL A 157 -10.43 -1.92 1.17
C VAL A 157 -11.59 -2.57 1.91
N LYS A 158 -11.61 -3.91 1.99
CA LYS A 158 -12.62 -4.65 2.75
C LYS A 158 -12.59 -4.27 4.23
N ILE A 159 -11.41 -4.19 4.84
CA ILE A 159 -11.22 -3.76 6.23
C ILE A 159 -11.77 -2.36 6.42
N TYR A 160 -11.38 -1.41 5.58
CA TYR A 160 -11.86 -0.03 5.63
C TYR A 160 -13.39 0.06 5.57
N ASN A 161 -14.03 -0.70 4.68
CA ASN A 161 -15.49 -0.69 4.53
C ASN A 161 -16.22 -1.30 5.73
N ASN A 162 -15.62 -2.27 6.40
CA ASN A 162 -16.22 -2.97 7.52
C ASN A 162 -16.14 -2.21 8.85
N ILE A 163 -15.19 -1.28 9.03
CA ILE A 163 -14.98 -0.53 10.29
C ILE A 163 -16.20 0.32 10.70
N ASP A 164 -17.12 0.67 9.78
CA ASP A 164 -18.32 1.49 10.11
C ASP A 164 -19.63 0.69 10.25
N GLN A 165 -19.70 -0.54 9.73
CA GLN A 165 -20.98 -1.26 9.66
C GLN A 165 -21.46 -1.73 11.03
N ASN A 166 -20.57 -1.87 12.02
CA ASN A 166 -20.90 -2.42 13.34
C ASN A 166 -20.89 -1.40 14.49
N ASN A 167 -20.46 -0.15 14.27
CA ASN A 167 -20.52 0.94 15.27
C ASN A 167 -21.84 1.72 15.27
N ARG A 168 -22.83 1.33 14.46
CA ARG A 168 -24.19 1.91 14.46
C ARG A 168 -25.14 1.28 15.50
N GLY A 169 -24.64 0.35 16.34
CA GLY A 169 -25.44 -0.37 17.34
C GLY A 169 -25.69 0.36 18.66
N ASP A 170 -24.84 1.30 19.08
CA ASP A 170 -24.81 1.79 20.48
C ASP A 170 -25.12 3.29 20.67
N MET A 171 -25.96 3.88 19.81
CA MET A 171 -26.49 5.24 20.04
C MET A 171 -28.02 5.35 20.02
N VAL A 172 -28.75 4.29 20.38
CA VAL A 172 -30.15 4.43 20.83
C VAL A 172 -30.43 3.44 21.96
N LYS A 173 -30.31 3.90 23.20
CA LYS A 173 -31.32 3.77 24.27
C LYS A 173 -30.91 4.59 25.49
#